data_AF-A0A1M6QQL1-F1
#
_entry.id   AF-A0A1M6QQL1-F1
#
_cell.length_a   1.000
_cell.length_b   1.000
_cell.length_c   1.000
_cell.angle_alpha   90.00
_cell.angle_beta   90.00
_cell.angle_gamma   90.00
#
_symmetry.space_group_name_H-M   'P 1'
#
loop_
_entity.id
_entity.type
_entity.pdbx_description
1 polymer ?
#
loop_
_entity_poly.entity_id
_entity_poly.type
_entity_poly.pdbx_seq_one_letter_code
_entity_poly.pdbx_strand_id
1 'polypeptide(L)'
;MKKRLLSLLIIFSLVLGFIPFGEIKSYGQESHKVRVRVEGKDRTLYDKEVTVTDEVYCDEYFNSLGNSISNGFITTLFGQTPDSKNNETWMNYYVKDNKIDISKSVSQYKLNDVDEAVIYVAKYSSDWSKQKTLIPQINVEKNDKQVQLTVSGKSLSEINPYSDVDLKISYIGNATTNSDGEYSFDLKGIHKVEIGDYPNLVRKTIYVGEKDVIEKVKNAIDDLKVNYNSKNELESWEASAYYVVSETDEEMQKIKDKYNYEVNDNDGVAKIAYNIIGLLSAGKDPRNCNGKDYVKMLKDSQVLTGENAGKFIKKSGDEAYVSFQAFAVLALDLAQEEYDVNSAMHALKTYQNTDINDVDNYGKFGGQYDGVDSAAMALFALANHRNTEGVEESIQAGLDYIKKEQLPTGGFPGYDGESSESIAMVIKALIALDINPLSEEWTKNENMLDALLKFKEGNKFKSTIDSAYNDYSTKQAFSALADLYNGESMYKNLTHHVHEDYEINTGSDVEEPKYDFELKRNGYSDFKRGSEAQLNVDLTNNTNDDKKVTYIVALYKLNGNNKELYTYTFMTKTINAGATEEFAGGFLIPTSGEFEVKGMLWDNFDNKTPLAKEIKVDVE
;
A
#
# COMPACT_ATOMS: atom_id res chain seq x y z
N MET A 1 35.22 -21.48 -1.57
CA MET A 1 35.54 -20.26 -0.79
C MET A 1 35.75 -19.01 -1.65
N LYS A 2 36.49 -19.03 -2.77
CA LYS A 2 36.68 -17.82 -3.62
C LYS A 2 35.48 -17.42 -4.50
N LYS A 3 34.51 -18.30 -4.77
CA LYS A 3 33.25 -17.95 -5.47
C LYS A 3 32.18 -17.33 -4.55
N ARG A 4 32.22 -17.60 -3.23
CA ARG A 4 31.28 -17.05 -2.24
C ARG A 4 31.48 -15.56 -1.94
N LEU A 5 32.65 -14.99 -2.27
CA LEU A 5 32.93 -13.58 -2.04
C LEU A 5 32.58 -12.67 -3.22
N LEU A 6 32.30 -13.23 -4.41
CA LEU A 6 32.02 -12.43 -5.61
C LEU A 6 30.52 -12.13 -5.79
N SER A 7 29.63 -12.95 -5.22
CA SER A 7 28.18 -12.73 -5.22
C SER A 7 27.71 -11.67 -4.21
N LEU A 8 28.60 -11.22 -3.33
CA LEU A 8 28.32 -10.18 -2.31
C LEU A 8 28.45 -8.74 -2.85
N LEU A 9 28.86 -8.56 -4.11
CA LEU A 9 29.19 -7.25 -4.68
C LEU A 9 28.02 -6.50 -5.35
N ILE A 10 26.81 -7.07 -5.35
CA ILE A 10 25.57 -6.34 -5.73
C ILE A 10 24.65 -6.10 -4.52
N ILE A 11 24.96 -6.67 -3.36
CA ILE A 11 24.23 -6.37 -2.10
C ILE A 11 24.80 -5.11 -1.41
N PHE A 12 25.99 -4.63 -1.79
CA PHE A 12 26.72 -3.60 -1.03
C PHE A 12 26.96 -2.24 -1.73
N SER A 13 26.37 -1.97 -2.90
CA SER A 13 26.59 -0.67 -3.60
C SER A 13 25.65 0.46 -3.18
N LEU A 14 24.68 0.22 -2.28
CA LEU A 14 23.73 1.25 -1.80
C LEU A 14 23.97 1.72 -0.35
N VAL A 15 24.98 1.20 0.35
CA VAL A 15 25.15 1.51 1.80
C VAL A 15 26.32 2.46 2.11
N LEU A 16 27.30 2.65 1.23
CA LEU A 16 28.39 3.61 1.48
C LEU A 16 28.79 4.30 0.18
N GLY A 17 28.35 5.55 -0.01
CA GLY A 17 28.77 6.38 -1.13
C GLY A 17 30.25 6.69 -1.05
N PHE A 18 31.09 6.05 -1.89
CA PHE A 18 32.41 6.51 -2.35
C PHE A 18 33.04 5.45 -3.27
N ILE A 19 32.80 5.43 -4.59
CA ILE A 19 33.79 5.08 -5.67
C ILE A 19 33.27 5.65 -7.02
N PRO A 20 34.11 6.28 -7.88
CA PRO A 20 33.70 6.75 -9.21
C PRO A 20 33.48 5.58 -10.19
N PHE A 21 32.44 5.69 -11.00
CA PHE A 21 32.08 4.74 -12.06
C PHE A 21 33.25 4.45 -13.02
N GLY A 22 33.71 3.20 -13.02
CA GLY A 22 34.47 2.58 -14.11
C GLY A 22 33.76 1.29 -14.51
N GLU A 23 33.52 1.12 -15.81
CA GLU A 23 32.76 0.02 -16.39
C GLU A 23 33.23 -1.37 -15.89
N ILE A 24 32.35 -2.08 -15.19
CA ILE A 24 32.44 -3.52 -14.99
C ILE A 24 31.27 -4.13 -15.76
N LYS A 25 31.60 -4.89 -16.82
CA LYS A 25 30.65 -5.75 -17.53
C LYS A 25 30.15 -6.85 -16.59
N SER A 26 28.92 -6.77 -16.08
CA SER A 26 28.27 -7.88 -15.38
C SER A 26 27.45 -8.70 -16.37
N TYR A 27 27.72 -10.01 -16.43
CA TYR A 27 26.86 -10.99 -17.09
C TYR A 27 25.46 -10.94 -16.46
N GLY A 28 24.40 -10.88 -17.28
CA GLY A 28 23.02 -10.79 -16.83
C GLY A 28 22.61 -12.00 -15.99
N GLN A 29 22.15 -11.77 -14.77
CA GLN A 29 21.50 -12.76 -13.92
C GLN A 29 20.03 -12.38 -13.78
N GLU A 30 19.13 -13.37 -13.89
CA GLU A 30 17.71 -13.17 -13.64
C GLU A 30 17.50 -12.80 -12.16
N SER A 31 16.74 -11.72 -11.94
CA SER A 31 16.40 -11.25 -10.61
C SER A 31 15.03 -11.80 -10.22
N HIS A 32 14.94 -12.43 -9.05
CA HIS A 32 13.67 -12.94 -8.50
C HIS A 32 13.17 -12.03 -7.39
N LYS A 33 11.86 -11.76 -7.34
CA LYS A 33 11.23 -11.00 -6.26
C LYS A 33 10.67 -11.96 -5.23
N VAL A 34 11.01 -11.75 -3.97
CA VAL A 34 10.59 -12.58 -2.84
C VAL A 34 10.16 -11.68 -1.69
N ARG A 35 8.98 -11.95 -1.12
CA ARG A 35 8.55 -11.26 0.10
C ARG A 35 9.23 -11.89 1.31
N VAL A 36 9.96 -11.09 2.09
CA VAL A 36 10.62 -11.53 3.33
C VAL A 36 9.98 -10.83 4.51
N ARG A 37 9.42 -11.61 5.43
CA ARG A 37 8.65 -11.12 6.58
C ARG A 37 9.16 -11.71 7.89
N VAL A 38 9.28 -10.84 8.90
CA VAL A 38 9.68 -11.19 10.27
C VAL A 38 8.65 -10.67 11.25
N GLU A 39 8.08 -11.61 11.99
CA GLU A 39 7.01 -11.39 12.95
C GLU A 39 7.59 -11.52 14.37
N GLY A 40 7.52 -10.44 15.13
CA GLY A 40 7.98 -10.33 16.51
C GLY A 40 6.84 -10.49 17.50
N LYS A 41 7.11 -10.83 18.76
CA LYS A 41 6.10 -11.20 19.80
C LYS A 41 4.83 -10.35 19.88
N ASP A 42 4.87 -9.08 19.52
CA ASP A 42 3.70 -8.20 19.65
C ASP A 42 3.48 -7.35 18.38
N ARG A 43 4.31 -7.52 17.34
CA ARG A 43 4.30 -6.71 16.11
C ARG A 43 5.14 -7.31 14.99
N THR A 44 4.84 -6.98 13.76
CA THR A 44 5.74 -7.20 12.62
C THR A 44 7.02 -6.37 12.78
N LEU A 45 8.19 -7.02 12.68
CA LEU A 45 9.51 -6.38 12.79
C LEU A 45 10.07 -5.99 11.43
N TYR A 46 9.68 -6.73 10.38
CA TYR A 46 10.20 -6.57 9.03
C TYR A 46 9.20 -7.19 8.04
N ASP A 47 8.92 -6.55 6.92
CA ASP A 47 8.07 -7.10 5.86
C ASP A 47 8.38 -6.37 4.56
N LYS A 48 9.05 -7.01 3.61
CA LYS A 48 9.55 -6.36 2.38
C LYS A 48 9.55 -7.29 1.19
N GLU A 49 9.27 -6.75 0.02
CA GLU A 49 9.64 -7.39 -1.24
C GLU A 49 11.13 -7.14 -1.50
N VAL A 50 11.88 -8.23 -1.62
CA VAL A 50 13.33 -8.24 -1.82
C VAL A 50 13.60 -8.77 -3.22
N THR A 51 14.41 -8.04 -3.98
CA THR A 51 14.94 -8.53 -5.25
C THR A 51 16.24 -9.26 -4.98
N VAL A 52 16.26 -10.57 -5.24
CA VAL A 52 17.44 -11.42 -5.07
C VAL A 52 18.01 -11.82 -6.44
N THR A 53 19.34 -11.74 -6.55
CA THR A 53 20.12 -12.34 -7.65
C THR A 53 20.66 -13.70 -7.18
N ASP A 54 21.10 -14.59 -8.09
CA ASP A 54 21.36 -16.00 -7.76
C ASP A 54 22.13 -16.28 -6.44
N GLU A 55 21.63 -17.29 -5.71
CA GLU A 55 22.16 -17.91 -4.49
C GLU A 55 22.25 -17.02 -3.22
N VAL A 56 21.20 -16.27 -2.90
CA VAL A 56 21.05 -15.65 -1.55
C VAL A 56 20.31 -16.58 -0.61
N TYR A 57 20.96 -17.02 0.48
CA TYR A 57 20.31 -17.75 1.55
C TYR A 57 19.63 -16.82 2.56
N CYS A 58 18.57 -17.31 3.21
CA CYS A 58 17.78 -16.51 4.14
C CYS A 58 18.59 -16.01 5.35
N ASP A 59 19.52 -16.82 5.87
CA ASP A 59 20.44 -16.40 6.95
C ASP A 59 21.49 -15.37 6.49
N GLU A 60 22.07 -15.56 5.30
CA GLU A 60 22.97 -14.60 4.66
C GLU A 60 22.30 -13.24 4.46
N TYR A 61 21.02 -13.25 4.03
CA TYR A 61 20.21 -12.05 3.89
C TYR A 61 20.06 -11.29 5.20
N PHE A 62 19.59 -11.94 6.28
CA PHE A 62 19.42 -11.24 7.55
C PHE A 62 20.75 -10.78 8.17
N ASN A 63 21.82 -11.55 7.99
CA ASN A 63 23.16 -11.13 8.40
C ASN A 63 23.61 -9.86 7.67
N SER A 64 23.25 -9.69 6.38
CA SER A 64 23.54 -8.47 5.63
C SER A 64 22.79 -7.23 6.17
N LEU A 65 21.62 -7.43 6.79
CA LEU A 65 20.86 -6.40 7.48
C LEU A 65 21.40 -6.09 8.90
N GLY A 66 22.56 -6.63 9.27
CA GLY A 66 23.19 -6.40 10.58
C GLY A 66 22.67 -7.31 11.69
N ASN A 67 21.87 -8.34 11.39
CA ASN A 67 21.50 -9.37 12.36
C ASN A 67 22.64 -10.41 12.50
N SER A 68 22.57 -11.26 13.53
CA SER A 68 23.56 -12.31 13.76
C SER A 68 22.89 -13.66 13.90
N ILE A 69 22.85 -14.42 12.80
CA ILE A 69 22.35 -15.79 12.74
C ILE A 69 23.55 -16.74 12.67
N SER A 70 23.58 -17.74 13.56
CA SER A 70 24.69 -18.69 13.65
C SER A 70 24.19 -20.12 13.50
N ASN A 71 24.80 -20.88 12.58
CA ASN A 71 24.46 -22.27 12.28
C ASN A 71 22.95 -22.49 12.00
N GLY A 72 22.29 -21.51 11.37
CA GLY A 72 20.85 -21.55 11.09
C GLY A 72 19.94 -21.37 12.31
N PHE A 73 20.50 -21.14 13.51
CA PHE A 73 19.73 -20.83 14.71
C PHE A 73 19.62 -19.32 14.90
N ILE A 74 18.38 -18.86 15.08
CA ILE A 74 18.05 -17.48 15.36
C ILE A 74 17.90 -17.33 16.86
N THR A 75 18.73 -16.48 17.47
CA THR A 75 18.60 -16.11 18.89
C THR A 75 17.95 -14.74 19.01
N THR A 76 18.46 -13.77 18.25
CA THR A 76 17.95 -12.40 18.21
C THR A 76 17.79 -11.97 16.76
N LEU A 77 16.66 -11.35 16.45
CA LEU A 77 16.37 -10.80 15.12
C LEU A 77 15.70 -9.44 15.30
N PHE A 78 16.20 -8.42 14.62
CA PHE A 78 15.77 -7.02 14.73
C PHE A 78 15.66 -6.52 16.19
N GLY A 79 16.65 -6.89 17.01
CA GLY A 79 16.73 -6.50 18.42
C GLY A 79 15.81 -7.27 19.38
N GLN A 80 15.01 -8.22 18.88
CA GLN A 80 14.10 -9.03 19.71
C GLN A 80 14.65 -10.43 19.97
N THR A 81 14.59 -10.86 21.23
CA THR A 81 14.95 -12.22 21.69
C THR A 81 13.72 -12.88 22.34
N PRO A 82 13.22 -14.02 21.80
CA PRO A 82 12.12 -14.77 22.41
C PRO A 82 12.44 -15.25 23.83
N ASP A 83 11.45 -15.23 24.72
CA ASP A 83 11.63 -15.73 26.09
C ASP A 83 11.48 -17.25 26.16
N SER A 84 12.62 -17.94 26.10
CA SER A 84 12.66 -19.41 26.19
C SER A 84 12.04 -19.95 27.49
N LYS A 85 11.98 -19.17 28.59
CA LYS A 85 11.34 -19.60 29.84
C LYS A 85 9.82 -19.68 29.71
N ASN A 86 9.25 -18.95 28.75
CA ASN A 86 7.83 -18.95 28.42
C ASN A 86 7.49 -19.89 27.24
N ASN A 87 8.44 -20.75 26.84
CA ASN A 87 8.39 -21.60 25.65
C ASN A 87 8.22 -20.81 24.36
N GLU A 88 8.90 -19.67 24.24
CA GLU A 88 8.95 -18.88 23.02
C GLU A 88 10.25 -19.17 22.25
N THR A 89 10.17 -19.25 20.92
CA THR A 89 11.33 -19.45 20.05
C THR A 89 11.08 -18.84 18.68
N TRP A 90 12.15 -18.61 17.91
CA TRP A 90 12.02 -18.34 16.49
C TRP A 90 11.65 -19.62 15.73
N MET A 91 10.72 -19.49 14.80
CA MET A 91 10.32 -20.49 13.82
C MET A 91 10.33 -19.85 12.43
N ASN A 92 10.20 -20.67 11.39
CA ASN A 92 10.14 -20.18 10.02
C ASN A 92 9.26 -21.08 9.14
N TYR A 93 8.69 -20.49 8.10
CA TYR A 93 8.08 -21.20 6.99
C TYR A 93 8.32 -20.45 5.68
N TYR A 94 8.17 -21.16 4.56
CA TYR A 94 8.39 -20.62 3.24
C TYR A 94 7.21 -20.94 2.34
N VAL A 95 6.91 -20.05 1.41
CA VAL A 95 5.79 -20.21 0.47
C VAL A 95 6.34 -20.22 -0.95
N LYS A 96 5.95 -21.24 -1.72
CA LYS A 96 6.16 -21.29 -3.17
C LYS A 96 4.89 -21.80 -3.84
N ASP A 97 4.35 -21.07 -4.80
CA ASP A 97 3.09 -21.40 -5.48
C ASP A 97 1.96 -21.73 -4.48
N ASN A 98 1.80 -20.87 -3.47
CA ASN A 98 0.86 -21.03 -2.34
C ASN A 98 1.04 -22.31 -1.48
N LYS A 99 2.17 -23.02 -1.61
CA LYS A 99 2.50 -24.18 -0.78
C LYS A 99 3.48 -23.81 0.31
N ILE A 100 3.10 -24.11 1.55
CA ILE A 100 3.91 -23.88 2.74
C ILE A 100 4.90 -25.03 2.96
N ASP A 101 6.19 -24.72 2.99
CA ASP A 101 7.28 -25.62 3.44
C ASP A 101 7.84 -25.16 4.79
N ILE A 102 7.92 -26.10 5.73
CA ILE A 102 8.44 -25.95 7.10
C ILE A 102 9.60 -26.90 7.40
N SER A 103 10.06 -27.65 6.39
CA SER A 103 11.02 -28.75 6.55
C SER A 103 12.48 -28.29 6.67
N LYS A 104 12.75 -27.02 6.39
CA LYS A 104 14.09 -26.45 6.28
C LYS A 104 14.25 -25.24 7.17
N SER A 105 15.46 -25.05 7.70
CA SER A 105 15.84 -23.86 8.48
C SER A 105 16.23 -22.69 7.56
N VAL A 106 16.40 -21.50 8.16
CA VAL A 106 16.92 -20.30 7.48
C VAL A 106 18.29 -20.45 6.82
N SER A 107 19.09 -21.43 7.22
CA SER A 107 20.40 -21.73 6.58
C SER A 107 20.31 -22.66 5.38
N GLN A 108 19.13 -23.23 5.12
CA GLN A 108 18.93 -24.27 4.09
C GLN A 108 18.05 -23.80 2.93
N TYR A 109 17.37 -22.65 3.08
CA TYR A 109 16.51 -22.09 2.05
C TYR A 109 17.19 -20.96 1.28
N LYS A 110 17.17 -21.07 -0.04
CA LYS A 110 17.54 -19.96 -0.92
C LYS A 110 16.31 -19.09 -1.17
N LEU A 111 16.47 -17.79 -1.06
CA LEU A 111 15.39 -16.82 -1.24
C LEU A 111 14.90 -16.74 -2.69
N ASN A 112 15.71 -17.12 -3.67
CA ASN A 112 15.29 -17.17 -5.08
C ASN A 112 14.40 -18.39 -5.42
N ASP A 113 14.23 -19.34 -4.49
CA ASP A 113 13.41 -20.54 -4.70
C ASP A 113 11.98 -20.37 -4.17
N VAL A 114 11.63 -19.22 -3.57
CA VAL A 114 10.38 -18.99 -2.84
C VAL A 114 9.75 -17.66 -3.24
N ASP A 115 8.44 -17.57 -3.10
CA ASP A 115 7.69 -16.33 -3.30
C ASP A 115 7.58 -15.55 -1.96
N GLU A 116 7.55 -16.27 -0.83
CA GLU A 116 7.59 -15.69 0.51
C GLU A 116 8.49 -16.48 1.47
N ALA A 117 9.22 -15.77 2.35
CA ALA A 117 9.92 -16.30 3.50
C ALA A 117 9.42 -15.62 4.78
N VAL A 118 8.96 -16.41 5.75
CA VAL A 118 8.36 -15.91 7.00
C VAL A 118 9.11 -16.46 8.21
N ILE A 119 9.60 -15.57 9.05
CA ILE A 119 10.29 -15.88 10.30
C ILE A 119 9.48 -15.28 11.43
N TYR A 120 9.26 -16.02 12.51
CA TYR A 120 8.31 -15.58 13.54
C TYR A 120 8.61 -16.07 14.93
N VAL A 121 8.23 -15.27 15.94
CA VAL A 121 8.20 -15.72 17.33
C VAL A 121 6.99 -16.63 17.55
N ALA A 122 7.26 -17.88 17.90
CA ALA A 122 6.26 -18.91 18.17
C ALA A 122 6.28 -19.32 19.64
N LYS A 123 5.10 -19.61 20.19
CA LYS A 123 4.97 -20.35 21.44
C LYS A 123 4.87 -21.84 21.12
N TYR A 124 5.88 -22.60 21.52
CA TYR A 124 5.96 -24.02 21.20
C TYR A 124 5.44 -24.91 22.34
N SER A 125 5.07 -26.13 21.97
CA SER A 125 4.77 -27.23 22.90
C SER A 125 5.78 -28.34 22.71
N SER A 126 6.10 -29.08 23.77
CA SER A 126 6.91 -30.30 23.68
C SER A 126 6.22 -31.39 22.84
N ASP A 127 4.90 -31.33 22.73
CA ASP A 127 4.12 -32.11 21.78
C ASP A 127 4.00 -31.33 20.46
N TRP A 128 4.77 -31.76 19.45
CA TRP A 128 4.82 -31.13 18.12
C TRP A 128 3.48 -31.16 17.36
N SER A 129 2.54 -32.02 17.76
CA SER A 129 1.16 -32.02 17.22
C SER A 129 0.27 -30.96 17.87
N LYS A 130 0.68 -30.37 19.00
CA LYS A 130 -0.09 -29.41 19.80
C LYS A 130 0.66 -28.09 19.96
N GLN A 131 1.25 -27.59 18.88
CA GLN A 131 1.87 -26.27 18.89
C GLN A 131 0.83 -25.21 19.26
N LYS A 132 1.24 -24.22 20.05
CA LYS A 132 0.34 -23.16 20.53
C LYS A 132 0.22 -22.03 19.52
N THR A 133 1.28 -21.79 18.76
CA THR A 133 1.27 -20.93 17.58
C THR A 133 1.04 -21.79 16.33
N LEU A 134 -0.01 -21.47 15.58
CA LEU A 134 -0.37 -22.15 14.34
C LEU A 134 0.00 -21.28 13.12
N ILE A 135 0.27 -21.93 11.99
CA ILE A 135 0.45 -21.24 10.72
C ILE A 135 -0.95 -20.96 10.15
N PRO A 136 -1.36 -19.69 9.98
CA PRO A 136 -2.68 -19.37 9.48
C PRO A 136 -2.81 -19.80 8.02
N GLN A 137 -3.91 -20.46 7.70
CA GLN A 137 -4.42 -20.61 6.34
C GLN A 137 -5.74 -19.86 6.26
N ILE A 138 -5.78 -18.88 5.38
CA ILE A 138 -6.91 -17.97 5.23
C ILE A 138 -7.51 -18.22 3.85
N ASN A 139 -8.78 -18.61 3.81
CA ASN A 139 -9.55 -18.67 2.58
C ASN A 139 -10.54 -17.51 2.56
N VAL A 140 -10.67 -16.87 1.40
CA VAL A 140 -11.61 -15.75 1.19
C VAL A 140 -12.46 -16.09 -0.01
N GLU A 141 -13.73 -16.33 0.24
CA GLU A 141 -14.75 -16.43 -0.80
C GLU A 141 -15.55 -15.13 -0.79
N LYS A 142 -15.80 -14.53 -1.96
CA LYS A 142 -16.60 -13.31 -2.03
C LYS A 142 -17.50 -13.31 -3.26
N ASN A 143 -18.62 -12.61 -3.13
CA ASN A 143 -19.45 -12.17 -4.23
C ASN A 143 -19.56 -10.63 -4.18
N ASP A 144 -20.36 -10.03 -5.07
CA ASP A 144 -20.52 -8.57 -5.17
C ASP A 144 -21.06 -7.90 -3.88
N LYS A 145 -21.51 -8.66 -2.88
CA LYS A 145 -22.14 -8.13 -1.66
C LYS A 145 -21.53 -8.61 -0.37
N GLN A 146 -20.93 -9.81 -0.34
CA GLN A 146 -20.52 -10.45 0.89
C GLN A 146 -19.18 -11.14 0.74
N VAL A 147 -18.39 -11.09 1.81
CA VAL A 147 -17.18 -11.88 2.01
C VAL A 147 -17.49 -12.98 3.02
N GLN A 148 -17.02 -14.20 2.74
CA GLN A 148 -16.88 -15.29 3.69
C GLN A 148 -15.38 -15.55 3.89
N LEU A 149 -14.94 -15.32 5.12
CA LEU A 149 -13.59 -15.62 5.59
C LEU A 149 -13.62 -16.98 6.28
N THR A 150 -12.67 -17.87 5.93
CA THR A 150 -12.40 -19.09 6.69
C THR A 150 -10.97 -19.07 7.19
N VAL A 151 -10.80 -19.19 8.51
CA VAL A 151 -9.52 -19.23 9.19
C VAL A 151 -9.26 -20.65 9.68
N SER A 152 -8.18 -21.24 9.18
CA SER A 152 -7.68 -22.53 9.64
C SER A 152 -6.28 -22.39 10.23
N GLY A 153 -5.99 -23.17 11.25
CA GLY A 153 -4.67 -23.25 11.86
C GLY A 153 -3.95 -24.52 11.39
N LYS A 154 -2.83 -24.36 10.70
CA LYS A 154 -1.95 -25.47 10.33
C LYS A 154 -0.92 -25.74 11.43
N SER A 155 -0.93 -26.95 11.97
CA SER A 155 0.17 -27.53 12.74
C SER A 155 1.14 -28.26 11.80
N LEU A 156 2.18 -28.92 12.34
CA LEU A 156 3.13 -29.70 11.53
C LEU A 156 2.46 -30.78 10.66
N SER A 157 1.29 -31.28 11.05
CA SER A 157 0.64 -32.43 10.40
C SER A 157 -0.86 -32.28 10.11
N GLU A 158 -1.52 -31.25 10.66
CA GLU A 158 -2.97 -31.11 10.56
C GLU A 158 -3.35 -29.67 10.23
N ILE A 159 -4.43 -29.51 9.46
CA ILE A 159 -5.08 -28.24 9.18
C ILE A 159 -6.49 -28.37 9.73
N ASN A 160 -6.80 -27.59 10.76
CA ASN A 160 -8.12 -27.62 11.39
C ASN A 160 -8.72 -26.22 11.35
N PRO A 161 -10.05 -26.10 11.20
CA PRO A 161 -10.77 -24.86 11.45
C PRO A 161 -10.36 -24.27 12.80
N TYR A 162 -10.14 -22.96 12.84
CA TYR A 162 -9.72 -22.29 14.04
C TYR A 162 -10.86 -21.39 14.55
N SER A 163 -11.55 -21.89 15.57
CA SER A 163 -12.69 -21.22 16.18
C SER A 163 -12.25 -20.09 17.11
N ASP A 164 -13.18 -19.16 17.36
CA ASP A 164 -13.00 -18.07 18.31
C ASP A 164 -11.75 -17.22 18.03
N VAL A 165 -11.38 -17.11 16.76
CA VAL A 165 -10.29 -16.24 16.33
C VAL A 165 -10.82 -14.82 16.29
N ASP A 166 -10.23 -13.94 17.11
CA ASP A 166 -10.55 -12.51 17.07
C ASP A 166 -10.31 -11.96 15.66
N LEU A 167 -11.19 -11.13 15.16
CA LEU A 167 -11.05 -10.47 13.87
C LEU A 167 -11.22 -8.98 14.13
N LYS A 168 -10.36 -8.15 13.55
CA LYS A 168 -10.57 -6.70 13.48
C LYS A 168 -10.68 -6.31 12.03
N ILE A 169 -11.88 -5.95 11.60
CA ILE A 169 -12.20 -5.64 10.22
C ILE A 169 -12.47 -4.14 10.13
N SER A 170 -11.72 -3.43 9.28
CA SER A 170 -11.92 -2.00 9.11
C SER A 170 -13.37 -1.69 8.75
N TYR A 171 -13.90 -0.68 9.42
CA TYR A 171 -15.27 -0.18 9.28
C TYR A 171 -16.39 -1.09 9.77
N ILE A 172 -16.06 -2.29 10.25
CA ILE A 172 -17.02 -3.26 10.82
C ILE A 172 -16.75 -3.44 12.32
N GLY A 173 -15.47 -3.39 12.72
CA GLY A 173 -15.03 -3.53 14.09
C GLY A 173 -14.58 -4.94 14.44
N ASN A 174 -14.72 -5.29 15.72
CA ASN A 174 -14.24 -6.56 16.25
C ASN A 174 -15.28 -7.67 16.05
N ALA A 175 -14.82 -8.85 15.65
CA ALA A 175 -15.62 -10.05 15.45
C ALA A 175 -14.85 -11.30 15.88
N THR A 176 -15.49 -12.47 15.85
CA THR A 176 -14.84 -13.76 16.10
C THR A 176 -15.34 -14.81 15.11
N THR A 177 -14.45 -15.72 14.68
CA THR A 177 -14.86 -16.87 13.86
C THR A 177 -15.76 -17.83 14.63
N ASN A 178 -16.66 -18.53 13.92
CA ASN A 178 -17.50 -19.58 14.48
C ASN A 178 -16.71 -20.90 14.71
N SER A 179 -17.40 -21.98 15.10
CA SER A 179 -16.77 -23.30 15.34
C SER A 179 -16.07 -23.90 14.11
N ASP A 180 -16.48 -23.49 12.91
CA ASP A 180 -15.92 -23.92 11.63
C ASP A 180 -14.86 -22.92 11.12
N GLY A 181 -14.42 -21.99 11.97
CA GLY A 181 -13.41 -21.00 11.62
C GLY A 181 -13.92 -19.93 10.64
N GLU A 182 -15.23 -19.80 10.47
CA GLU A 182 -15.83 -18.91 9.48
C GLU A 182 -16.35 -17.61 10.07
N TYR A 183 -16.29 -16.54 9.29
CA TYR A 183 -16.96 -15.27 9.54
C TYR A 183 -17.37 -14.60 8.23
N SER A 184 -18.55 -13.99 8.17
CA SER A 184 -19.03 -13.29 6.98
C SER A 184 -19.36 -11.84 7.27
N PHE A 185 -19.07 -10.97 6.30
CA PHE A 185 -19.36 -9.54 6.37
C PHE A 185 -19.68 -8.95 4.99
N ASP A 186 -20.35 -7.80 4.98
CA ASP A 186 -20.74 -7.12 3.74
C ASP A 186 -19.51 -6.50 3.06
N LEU A 187 -19.40 -6.72 1.75
CA LEU A 187 -18.32 -6.18 0.93
C LEU A 187 -18.70 -4.78 0.44
N LYS A 188 -18.04 -3.75 0.98
CA LYS A 188 -18.15 -2.40 0.44
C LYS A 188 -16.83 -1.62 0.53
N GLY A 189 -16.28 -1.22 -0.60
CA GLY A 189 -14.99 -0.56 -0.66
C GLY A 189 -13.83 -1.53 -0.42
N ILE A 190 -12.83 -1.11 0.36
CA ILE A 190 -11.62 -1.87 0.68
C ILE A 190 -11.57 -2.10 2.19
N HIS A 191 -11.52 -3.36 2.62
CA HIS A 191 -11.41 -3.72 4.03
C HIS A 191 -10.03 -4.26 4.36
N LYS A 192 -9.42 -3.74 5.43
CA LYS A 192 -8.29 -4.35 6.13
C LYS A 192 -8.86 -5.31 7.17
N VAL A 193 -8.45 -6.57 7.14
CA VAL A 193 -8.93 -7.62 8.06
C VAL A 193 -7.73 -8.14 8.83
N GLU A 194 -7.68 -7.91 10.14
CA GLU A 194 -6.66 -8.42 11.05
C GLU A 194 -7.20 -9.67 11.80
N ILE A 195 -6.51 -10.80 11.71
CA ILE A 195 -6.97 -12.14 12.11
C ILE A 195 -6.26 -12.67 13.36
N GLY A 196 -6.81 -12.35 14.52
CA GLY A 196 -6.55 -12.86 15.87
C GLY A 196 -5.54 -12.00 16.65
N ASP A 197 -5.10 -12.50 17.81
CA ASP A 197 -3.97 -11.90 18.54
C ASP A 197 -2.60 -12.58 18.31
N TYR A 198 -1.53 -11.79 18.40
CA TYR A 198 -0.16 -12.28 18.42
C TYR A 198 0.09 -13.05 19.75
N PRO A 199 0.79 -14.22 19.80
CA PRO A 199 1.44 -15.03 18.75
C PRO A 199 0.63 -16.25 18.29
N ASN A 200 -0.69 -16.30 18.52
CA ASN A 200 -1.46 -17.53 18.26
C ASN A 200 -1.55 -17.86 16.75
N LEU A 201 -1.55 -16.83 15.90
CA LEU A 201 -1.39 -16.94 14.44
C LEU A 201 -0.31 -15.95 13.99
N VAL A 202 0.47 -16.32 12.99
CA VAL A 202 1.70 -15.61 12.59
C VAL A 202 1.47 -14.59 11.47
N ARG A 203 0.30 -14.59 10.84
CA ARG A 203 -0.07 -13.62 9.80
C ARG A 203 -1.56 -13.37 9.86
N LYS A 204 -1.93 -12.11 9.84
CA LYS A 204 -3.26 -11.71 10.28
C LYS A 204 -3.92 -10.70 9.37
N THR A 205 -3.15 -9.89 8.66
CA THR A 205 -3.72 -8.81 7.86
C THR A 205 -3.90 -9.23 6.42
N ILE A 206 -5.14 -9.25 5.96
CA ILE A 206 -5.49 -9.38 4.54
C ILE A 206 -6.27 -8.14 4.10
N TYR A 207 -6.30 -7.90 2.79
CA TYR A 207 -7.10 -6.85 2.20
C TYR A 207 -8.16 -7.48 1.30
N VAL A 208 -9.42 -7.12 1.53
CA VAL A 208 -10.54 -7.61 0.72
C VAL A 208 -11.38 -6.42 0.28
N GLY A 209 -11.56 -6.25 -1.03
CA GLY A 209 -12.35 -5.15 -1.55
C GLY A 209 -13.03 -5.43 -2.88
N GLU A 210 -13.92 -4.52 -3.29
CA GLU A 210 -14.53 -4.49 -4.62
C GLU A 210 -13.42 -4.31 -5.68
N LYS A 211 -13.39 -5.15 -6.73
CA LYS A 211 -12.28 -5.19 -7.70
C LYS A 211 -12.11 -3.85 -8.41
N ASP A 212 -13.21 -3.25 -8.85
CA ASP A 212 -13.23 -1.96 -9.54
C ASP A 212 -12.78 -0.81 -8.62
N VAL A 213 -13.13 -0.85 -7.33
CA VAL A 213 -12.68 0.13 -6.33
C VAL A 213 -11.16 0.02 -6.12
N ILE A 214 -10.65 -1.19 -5.93
CA ILE A 214 -9.20 -1.43 -5.77
C ILE A 214 -8.44 -0.93 -7.00
N GLU A 215 -8.92 -1.27 -8.20
CA GLU A 215 -8.29 -0.86 -9.46
C GLU A 215 -8.29 0.66 -9.64
N LYS A 216 -9.41 1.34 -9.36
CA LYS A 216 -9.50 2.81 -9.40
C LYS A 216 -8.51 3.47 -8.43
N VAL A 217 -8.45 2.99 -7.18
CA VAL A 217 -7.58 3.55 -6.15
C VAL A 217 -6.11 3.29 -6.50
N LYS A 218 -5.74 2.07 -6.88
CA LYS A 218 -4.36 1.70 -7.24
C LYS A 218 -3.87 2.47 -8.46
N ASN A 219 -4.66 2.53 -9.53
CA ASN A 219 -4.30 3.30 -10.73
C ASN A 219 -4.08 4.79 -10.39
N ALA A 220 -4.93 5.37 -9.53
CA ALA A 220 -4.76 6.76 -9.13
C ALA A 220 -3.50 6.98 -8.28
N ILE A 221 -3.18 6.05 -7.37
CA ILE A 221 -1.94 6.05 -6.59
C ILE A 221 -0.72 5.93 -7.49
N ASP A 222 -0.72 5.03 -8.46
CA ASP A 222 0.42 4.80 -9.35
C ASP A 222 0.72 6.02 -10.22
N ASP A 223 -0.31 6.67 -10.76
CA ASP A 223 -0.16 7.96 -11.45
C ASP A 223 0.47 9.02 -10.53
N LEU A 224 -0.01 9.13 -9.29
CA LEU A 224 0.52 10.08 -8.30
C LEU A 224 1.98 9.76 -7.92
N LYS A 225 2.34 8.48 -7.79
CA LYS A 225 3.73 8.05 -7.57
C LYS A 225 4.63 8.54 -8.71
N VAL A 226 4.18 8.52 -9.97
CA VAL A 226 4.96 9.09 -11.10
C VAL A 226 5.23 10.59 -10.88
N ASN A 227 4.24 11.36 -10.42
CA ASN A 227 4.43 12.78 -10.10
C ASN A 227 5.48 12.99 -8.99
N TYR A 228 5.35 12.29 -7.86
CA TYR A 228 6.27 12.45 -6.72
C TYR A 228 7.66 11.87 -6.98
N ASN A 229 7.78 10.86 -7.85
CA ASN A 229 9.07 10.37 -8.32
C ASN A 229 9.82 11.41 -9.16
N SER A 230 9.12 12.33 -9.82
CA SER A 230 9.75 13.43 -10.57
C SER A 230 10.18 14.63 -9.70
N LYS A 231 9.65 14.76 -8.48
CA LYS A 231 10.01 15.85 -7.55
C LYS A 231 11.41 15.65 -6.96
N ASN A 232 12.12 16.76 -6.71
CA ASN A 232 13.41 16.74 -6.01
C ASN A 232 13.26 16.48 -4.51
N GLU A 233 12.22 17.06 -3.91
CA GLU A 233 11.94 16.96 -2.47
C GLU A 233 10.47 16.62 -2.24
N LEU A 234 10.20 15.88 -1.17
CA LEU A 234 8.85 15.56 -0.73
C LEU A 234 8.45 16.44 0.46
N GLU A 235 7.19 16.87 0.46
CA GLU A 235 6.56 17.47 1.64
C GLU A 235 6.04 16.39 2.61
N SER A 236 5.68 16.80 3.84
CA SER A 236 5.22 15.88 4.90
C SER A 236 4.06 14.98 4.46
N TRP A 237 2.99 15.57 3.92
CA TRP A 237 1.82 14.81 3.48
C TRP A 237 2.14 13.86 2.32
N GLU A 238 3.03 14.28 1.42
CA GLU A 238 3.49 13.46 0.29
C GLU A 238 4.31 12.27 0.80
N ALA A 239 5.26 12.51 1.71
CA ALA A 239 6.09 11.48 2.32
C ALA A 239 5.26 10.46 3.10
N SER A 240 4.27 10.90 3.88
CA SER A 240 3.40 10.00 4.66
C SER A 240 2.49 9.17 3.77
N ALA A 241 1.85 9.79 2.78
CA ALA A 241 1.01 9.07 1.83
C ALA A 241 1.84 8.08 1.02
N TYR A 242 3.01 8.48 0.52
CA TYR A 242 3.91 7.61 -0.23
C TYR A 242 4.41 6.46 0.65
N TYR A 243 4.78 6.72 1.91
CA TYR A 243 5.23 5.68 2.84
C TYR A 243 4.20 4.56 3.00
N VAL A 244 2.92 4.91 3.17
CA VAL A 244 1.85 3.92 3.38
C VAL A 244 1.58 3.07 2.13
N VAL A 245 1.75 3.64 0.93
CA VAL A 245 1.50 2.91 -0.33
C VAL A 245 2.77 2.36 -0.98
N SER A 246 3.92 2.45 -0.30
CA SER A 246 5.19 1.93 -0.81
C SER A 246 5.21 0.41 -0.68
N GLU A 247 5.59 -0.28 -1.75
CA GLU A 247 5.65 -1.75 -1.81
C GLU A 247 7.11 -2.25 -1.83
N THR A 248 8.07 -1.35 -2.09
CA THR A 248 9.49 -1.70 -2.30
C THR A 248 10.44 -0.90 -1.42
N ASP A 249 11.63 -1.46 -1.14
CA ASP A 249 12.71 -0.74 -0.44
C ASP A 249 13.22 0.47 -1.25
N GLU A 250 13.15 0.40 -2.58
CA GLU A 250 13.54 1.53 -3.44
C GLU A 250 12.62 2.74 -3.22
N GLU A 251 11.31 2.53 -3.13
CA GLU A 251 10.36 3.61 -2.82
C GLU A 251 10.59 4.19 -1.43
N MET A 252 10.83 3.34 -0.43
CA MET A 252 11.10 3.77 0.94
C MET A 252 12.40 4.58 1.03
N GLN A 253 13.44 4.14 0.31
CA GLN A 253 14.70 4.84 0.22
C GLN A 253 14.53 6.19 -0.50
N LYS A 254 13.72 6.26 -1.57
CA LYS A 254 13.35 7.53 -2.22
C LYS A 254 12.68 8.50 -1.25
N ILE A 255 11.77 8.03 -0.40
CA ILE A 255 11.12 8.89 0.61
C ILE A 255 12.16 9.44 1.58
N LYS A 256 13.03 8.57 2.09
CA LYS A 256 14.11 8.95 3.00
C LYS A 256 15.06 9.99 2.41
N ASP A 257 15.43 9.81 1.15
CA ASP A 257 16.38 10.67 0.44
C ASP A 257 15.77 12.00 0.02
N LYS A 258 14.48 12.02 -0.34
CA LYS A 258 13.78 13.23 -0.78
C LYS A 258 13.19 14.06 0.35
N TYR A 259 12.98 13.48 1.53
CA TYR A 259 12.46 14.23 2.68
C TYR A 259 13.59 14.90 3.48
N ASN A 260 13.94 16.14 3.11
CA ASN A 260 15.02 16.90 3.76
C ASN A 260 14.53 18.21 4.41
N TYR A 261 13.24 18.27 4.73
CA TYR A 261 12.65 19.46 5.33
C TYR A 261 13.26 19.75 6.70
N GLU A 262 13.57 21.03 6.95
CA GLU A 262 14.06 21.51 8.24
C GLU A 262 13.20 22.66 8.76
N VAL A 263 13.00 22.66 10.08
CA VAL A 263 12.22 23.69 10.77
C VAL A 263 13.16 24.78 11.31
N ASN A 264 12.82 26.02 10.97
CA ASN A 264 13.51 27.21 11.46
C ASN A 264 13.00 27.59 12.85
N ASP A 265 13.83 28.31 13.62
CA ASP A 265 13.50 28.69 14.99
C ASP A 265 12.27 29.64 15.09
N ASN A 266 11.88 30.29 14.00
CA ASN A 266 10.69 31.16 13.92
C ASN A 266 9.44 30.47 13.35
N ASP A 267 9.53 29.20 12.96
CA ASP A 267 8.38 28.46 12.42
C ASP A 267 7.35 28.14 13.51
N GLY A 268 6.06 28.15 13.14
CA GLY A 268 4.95 27.88 14.06
C GLY A 268 4.70 26.39 14.28
N VAL A 269 3.73 26.06 15.14
CA VAL A 269 3.44 24.69 15.55
C VAL A 269 3.09 23.76 14.38
N ALA A 270 2.35 24.23 13.37
CA ALA A 270 1.96 23.41 12.22
C ALA A 270 3.17 22.86 11.45
N LYS A 271 4.19 23.70 11.20
CA LYS A 271 5.40 23.27 10.51
C LYS A 271 6.23 22.29 11.33
N ILE A 272 6.27 22.46 12.67
CA ILE A 272 6.93 21.50 13.56
C ILE A 272 6.20 20.15 13.49
N ALA A 273 4.87 20.16 13.60
CA ALA A 273 4.04 18.96 13.51
C ALA A 273 4.26 18.22 12.19
N TYR A 274 4.14 18.92 11.05
CA TYR A 274 4.42 18.35 9.73
C TYR A 274 5.83 17.78 9.61
N ASN A 275 6.82 18.46 10.20
CA ASN A 275 8.19 17.95 10.18
C ASN A 275 8.35 16.65 10.95
N ILE A 276 7.76 16.55 12.15
CA ILE A 276 7.77 15.31 12.93
C ILE A 276 7.15 14.17 12.12
N ILE A 277 5.97 14.40 11.56
CA ILE A 277 5.24 13.42 10.73
C ILE A 277 6.10 12.97 9.54
N GLY A 278 6.66 13.91 8.79
CA GLY A 278 7.45 13.57 7.60
C GLY A 278 8.80 12.91 7.93
N LEU A 279 9.46 13.30 9.02
CA LEU A 279 10.66 12.62 9.51
C LEU A 279 10.37 11.16 9.86
N LEU A 280 9.27 10.90 10.57
CA LEU A 280 8.84 9.54 10.89
C LEU A 280 8.55 8.73 9.61
N SER A 281 7.84 9.30 8.64
CA SER A 281 7.59 8.65 7.33
C SER A 281 8.87 8.40 6.54
N ALA A 282 9.91 9.22 6.72
CA ALA A 282 11.22 9.05 6.12
C ALA A 282 12.14 8.07 6.89
N GLY A 283 11.64 7.45 7.97
CA GLY A 283 12.44 6.58 8.84
C GLY A 283 13.55 7.32 9.59
N LYS A 284 13.40 8.63 9.81
CA LYS A 284 14.32 9.50 10.56
C LYS A 284 13.79 9.71 11.99
N ASP A 285 14.70 9.91 12.94
CA ASP A 285 14.32 10.16 14.35
C ASP A 285 14.04 11.66 14.57
N PRO A 286 12.78 12.07 14.84
CA PRO A 286 12.44 13.47 15.08
C PRO A 286 12.95 14.01 16.42
N ARG A 287 13.46 13.16 17.33
CA ARG A 287 14.07 13.56 18.60
C ARG A 287 15.56 13.87 18.48
N ASN A 288 16.18 13.45 17.39
CA ASN A 288 17.61 13.67 17.12
C ASN A 288 17.87 13.86 15.63
N CYS A 289 17.34 14.95 15.08
CA CYS A 289 17.55 15.32 13.68
C CYS A 289 18.27 16.67 13.62
N ASN A 290 19.48 16.68 13.05
CA ASN A 290 20.32 17.88 12.90
C ASN A 290 20.54 18.65 14.22
N GLY A 291 20.67 17.90 15.32
CA GLY A 291 20.91 18.45 16.66
C GLY A 291 19.68 19.07 17.33
N LYS A 292 18.47 18.88 16.78
CA LYS A 292 17.21 19.35 17.33
C LYS A 292 16.30 18.18 17.74
N ASP A 293 15.53 18.40 18.81
CA ASP A 293 14.46 17.53 19.27
C ASP A 293 13.11 18.22 18.95
N TYR A 294 12.55 17.90 17.78
CA TYR A 294 11.32 18.53 17.31
C TYR A 294 10.10 18.09 18.12
N VAL A 295 10.12 16.85 18.65
CA VAL A 295 9.06 16.31 19.50
C VAL A 295 8.97 17.12 20.79
N LYS A 296 10.11 17.35 21.45
CA LYS A 296 10.17 18.22 22.63
C LYS A 296 9.74 19.65 22.32
N MET A 297 10.18 20.21 21.20
CA MET A 297 9.78 21.57 20.79
C MET A 297 8.26 21.70 20.63
N LEU A 298 7.60 20.69 20.07
CA LEU A 298 6.14 20.69 19.91
C LEU A 298 5.43 20.53 21.26
N LYS A 299 5.87 19.57 22.08
CA LYS A 299 5.34 19.36 23.43
C LYS A 299 5.42 20.61 24.30
N ASP A 300 6.58 21.26 24.33
CA ASP A 300 6.81 22.47 25.12
C ASP A 300 5.96 23.67 24.65
N SER A 301 5.39 23.62 23.45
CA SER A 301 4.47 24.64 22.95
C SER A 301 3.06 24.52 23.52
N GLN A 302 2.74 23.42 24.23
CA GLN A 302 1.44 23.26 24.87
C GLN A 302 1.29 24.26 26.02
N VAL A 303 0.27 25.10 25.95
CA VAL A 303 -0.07 26.06 27.00
C VAL A 303 -0.79 25.33 28.13
N LEU A 304 -0.22 25.33 29.34
CA LEU A 304 -0.75 24.55 30.46
C LEU A 304 -1.85 25.25 31.26
N THR A 305 -1.95 26.58 31.19
CA THR A 305 -2.86 27.37 32.02
C THR A 305 -3.35 28.63 31.31
N GLY A 306 -4.51 29.16 31.73
CA GLY A 306 -5.09 30.39 31.21
C GLY A 306 -6.10 30.17 30.08
N GLU A 307 -6.47 31.23 29.37
CA GLU A 307 -7.51 31.20 28.32
C GLU A 307 -7.15 30.29 27.14
N ASN A 308 -5.85 30.11 26.88
CA ASN A 308 -5.34 29.23 25.83
C ASN A 308 -4.90 27.85 26.35
N ALA A 309 -5.27 27.47 27.58
CA ALA A 309 -4.91 26.16 28.13
C ALA A 309 -5.30 25.01 27.18
N GLY A 310 -4.37 24.07 26.99
CA GLY A 310 -4.47 22.94 26.09
C GLY A 310 -4.04 23.21 24.64
N LYS A 311 -3.99 24.48 24.20
CA LYS A 311 -3.55 24.82 22.83
C LYS A 311 -2.03 24.75 22.70
N PHE A 312 -1.57 24.38 21.51
CA PHE A 312 -0.18 24.44 21.10
C PHE A 312 0.11 25.78 20.44
N ILE A 313 1.00 26.57 21.03
CA ILE A 313 1.34 27.92 20.60
C ILE A 313 2.84 28.13 20.70
N LYS A 314 3.49 28.38 19.57
CA LYS A 314 4.89 28.79 19.51
C LYS A 314 5.04 30.24 19.07
N LYS A 315 4.08 30.76 18.30
CA LYS A 315 3.96 32.16 17.93
C LYS A 315 2.49 32.59 17.91
N SER A 316 2.27 33.90 18.00
CA SER A 316 0.93 34.48 17.88
C SER A 316 0.28 34.07 16.55
N GLY A 317 -0.99 33.66 16.64
CA GLY A 317 -1.78 33.16 15.53
C GLY A 317 -1.80 31.64 15.40
N ASP A 318 -0.94 30.90 16.12
CA ASP A 318 -0.99 29.43 16.14
C ASP A 318 -2.32 28.93 16.75
N GLU A 319 -2.88 29.71 17.70
CA GLU A 319 -4.15 29.47 18.37
C GLU A 319 -5.39 29.71 17.50
N ALA A 320 -5.25 30.24 16.29
CA ALA A 320 -6.41 30.63 15.48
C ALA A 320 -7.02 29.47 14.69
N TYR A 321 -6.27 28.40 14.42
CA TYR A 321 -6.67 27.37 13.47
C TYR A 321 -6.77 26.00 14.12
N VAL A 322 -7.95 25.37 14.00
CA VAL A 322 -8.17 24.00 14.49
C VAL A 322 -7.20 23.01 13.85
N SER A 323 -6.83 23.22 12.58
CA SER A 323 -5.89 22.38 11.84
C SER A 323 -4.52 22.32 12.50
N PHE A 324 -4.02 23.44 13.04
CA PHE A 324 -2.72 23.49 13.68
C PHE A 324 -2.71 22.69 14.98
N GLN A 325 -3.81 22.78 15.73
CA GLN A 325 -4.01 22.03 16.96
C GLN A 325 -4.17 20.54 16.68
N ALA A 326 -4.93 20.18 15.64
CA ALA A 326 -5.15 18.81 15.21
C ALA A 326 -3.83 18.13 14.79
N PHE A 327 -3.03 18.78 13.95
CA PHE A 327 -1.74 18.22 13.54
C PHE A 327 -0.72 18.16 14.67
N ALA A 328 -0.75 19.08 15.63
CA ALA A 328 0.10 19.00 16.82
C ALA A 328 -0.21 17.73 17.64
N VAL A 329 -1.49 17.44 17.88
CA VAL A 329 -1.96 16.20 18.53
C VAL A 329 -1.50 14.98 17.74
N LEU A 330 -1.81 14.92 16.44
CA LEU A 330 -1.46 13.78 15.57
C LEU A 330 0.05 13.50 15.54
N ALA A 331 0.88 14.55 15.51
CA ALA A 331 2.32 14.42 15.50
C ALA A 331 2.87 13.88 16.84
N LEU A 332 2.32 14.32 17.98
CA LEU A 332 2.72 13.82 19.30
C LEU A 332 2.25 12.38 19.53
N ASP A 333 1.03 12.04 19.10
CA ASP A 333 0.51 10.67 19.12
C ASP A 333 1.40 9.73 18.29
N LEU A 334 1.70 10.10 17.05
CA LEU A 334 2.59 9.33 16.16
C LEU A 334 3.99 9.18 16.74
N ALA A 335 4.51 10.23 17.40
CA ALA A 335 5.79 10.18 18.09
C ALA A 335 5.75 9.40 19.41
N GLN A 336 4.57 8.97 19.88
CA GLN A 336 4.34 8.36 21.19
C GLN A 336 4.85 9.23 22.35
N GLU A 337 4.64 10.53 22.26
CA GLU A 337 5.05 11.50 23.29
C GLU A 337 3.93 11.75 24.31
N GLU A 338 4.26 11.81 25.59
CA GLU A 338 3.29 12.16 26.64
C GLU A 338 3.09 13.68 26.71
N TYR A 339 1.84 14.14 26.66
CA TYR A 339 1.41 15.54 26.82
C TYR A 339 0.09 15.62 27.59
N ASP A 340 -0.42 16.82 27.89
CA ASP A 340 -1.71 16.97 28.57
C ASP A 340 -2.86 16.76 27.57
N VAL A 341 -3.17 15.48 27.29
CA VAL A 341 -4.22 15.05 26.35
C VAL A 341 -5.57 15.64 26.71
N ASN A 342 -5.94 15.64 28.00
CA ASN A 342 -7.25 16.13 28.44
C ASN A 342 -7.45 17.61 28.12
N SER A 343 -6.44 18.45 28.41
CA SER A 343 -6.51 19.87 28.07
C SER A 343 -6.49 20.11 26.55
N ALA A 344 -5.70 19.34 25.79
CA ALA A 344 -5.67 19.43 24.32
C ALA A 344 -7.02 19.06 23.70
N MET A 345 -7.66 17.99 24.16
CA MET A 345 -9.00 17.59 23.70
C MET A 345 -10.05 18.62 24.10
N HIS A 346 -9.95 19.19 25.31
CA HIS A 346 -10.82 20.30 25.69
C HIS A 346 -10.65 21.50 24.74
N ALA A 347 -9.41 21.89 24.43
CA ALA A 347 -9.10 22.97 23.51
C ALA A 347 -9.62 22.71 22.10
N LEU A 348 -9.42 21.51 21.53
CA LEU A 348 -9.96 21.15 20.20
C LEU A 348 -11.48 21.28 20.14
N LYS A 349 -12.19 20.85 21.18
CA LYS A 349 -13.65 21.00 21.25
C LYS A 349 -14.11 22.46 21.30
N THR A 350 -13.28 23.40 21.76
CA THR A 350 -13.63 24.83 21.73
C THR A 350 -13.71 25.42 20.31
N TYR A 351 -13.15 24.75 19.31
CA TYR A 351 -13.32 25.11 17.90
C TYR A 351 -14.64 24.62 17.31
N GLN A 352 -15.47 23.89 18.07
CA GLN A 352 -16.80 23.51 17.63
C GLN A 352 -17.67 24.75 17.46
N ASN A 353 -18.20 24.95 16.27
CA ASN A 353 -19.20 25.97 16.08
C ASN A 353 -20.53 25.54 16.72
N THR A 354 -20.97 26.26 17.75
CA THR A 354 -22.26 26.04 18.40
C THR A 354 -23.39 26.93 17.86
N ASP A 355 -23.08 27.89 16.98
CA ASP A 355 -24.06 28.77 16.33
C ASP A 355 -23.83 28.82 14.82
N ILE A 356 -24.69 28.14 14.07
CA ILE A 356 -24.62 28.07 12.60
C ILE A 356 -24.83 29.43 11.90
N ASN A 357 -25.29 30.46 12.62
CA ASN A 357 -25.50 31.81 12.08
C ASN A 357 -24.35 32.78 12.38
N ASP A 358 -23.34 32.35 13.12
CA ASP A 358 -22.18 33.20 13.42
C ASP A 358 -21.21 33.22 12.22
N VAL A 359 -21.11 34.40 11.61
CA VAL A 359 -20.35 34.68 10.38
C VAL A 359 -18.85 34.87 10.63
N ASP A 360 -18.41 34.97 11.89
CA ASP A 360 -17.00 35.19 12.28
C ASP A 360 -16.24 33.87 12.58
N ASN A 361 -16.76 32.73 12.12
CA ASN A 361 -16.28 31.38 12.46
C ASN A 361 -15.14 30.81 11.60
N TYR A 362 -14.22 31.65 11.11
CA TYR A 362 -13.08 31.17 10.30
C TYR A 362 -12.18 30.23 11.11
N GLY A 363 -11.80 29.06 10.56
CA GLY A 363 -10.95 28.08 11.25
C GLY A 363 -11.64 27.32 12.40
N LYS A 364 -12.98 27.43 12.51
CA LYS A 364 -13.82 26.63 13.41
C LYS A 364 -14.54 25.53 12.66
N PHE A 365 -14.77 24.43 13.35
CA PHE A 365 -15.38 23.23 12.80
C PHE A 365 -16.90 23.41 12.78
N GLY A 366 -17.52 23.36 11.60
CA GLY A 366 -18.94 23.73 11.43
C GLY A 366 -19.21 25.20 11.08
N GLY A 367 -18.18 25.98 10.73
CA GLY A 367 -18.30 27.38 10.28
C GLY A 367 -18.83 27.56 8.85
N GLN A 368 -19.10 28.80 8.44
CA GLN A 368 -19.60 29.12 7.09
C GLN A 368 -18.52 28.97 6.00
N TYR A 369 -17.28 29.32 6.32
CA TYR A 369 -16.12 29.19 5.42
C TYR A 369 -15.24 28.07 5.95
N ASP A 370 -14.71 27.22 5.07
CA ASP A 370 -13.87 26.05 5.41
C ASP A 370 -14.47 25.05 6.43
N GLY A 371 -15.76 25.19 6.75
CA GLY A 371 -16.37 24.49 7.87
C GLY A 371 -16.29 22.96 7.76
N VAL A 372 -16.37 22.41 6.55
CA VAL A 372 -16.20 20.98 6.28
C VAL A 372 -14.76 20.53 6.51
N ASP A 373 -13.78 21.24 5.96
CA ASP A 373 -12.35 20.96 6.15
C ASP A 373 -11.95 21.06 7.63
N SER A 374 -12.38 22.13 8.31
CA SER A 374 -12.15 22.35 9.74
C SER A 374 -12.82 21.26 10.58
N ALA A 375 -14.05 20.85 10.26
CA ALA A 375 -14.74 19.68 10.86
C ALA A 375 -13.95 18.40 10.67
N ALA A 376 -13.60 18.08 9.43
CA ALA A 376 -12.85 16.86 9.12
C ALA A 376 -11.50 16.81 9.83
N MET A 377 -10.72 17.90 9.85
CA MET A 377 -9.43 17.96 10.56
C MET A 377 -9.57 17.84 12.08
N ALA A 378 -10.62 18.43 12.67
CA ALA A 378 -10.89 18.26 14.10
C ALA A 378 -11.23 16.80 14.42
N LEU A 379 -12.17 16.21 13.68
CA LEU A 379 -12.56 14.81 13.82
C LEU A 379 -11.36 13.87 13.65
N PHE A 380 -10.46 14.20 12.73
CA PHE A 380 -9.27 13.42 12.45
C PHE A 380 -8.37 13.27 13.68
N ALA A 381 -8.13 14.36 14.43
CA ALA A 381 -7.37 14.31 15.68
C ALA A 381 -8.17 13.69 16.83
N LEU A 382 -9.48 13.98 16.93
CA LEU A 382 -10.33 13.43 17.99
C LEU A 382 -10.48 11.90 17.90
N ALA A 383 -10.33 11.32 16.71
CA ALA A 383 -10.47 9.88 16.48
C ALA A 383 -9.54 9.01 17.35
N ASN A 384 -8.34 9.50 17.71
CA ASN A 384 -7.40 8.78 18.57
C ASN A 384 -7.75 8.88 20.07
N HIS A 385 -8.67 9.75 20.45
CA HIS A 385 -8.93 10.12 21.85
C HIS A 385 -10.40 10.00 22.26
N ARG A 386 -11.16 9.12 21.60
CA ARG A 386 -12.62 8.91 21.83
C ARG A 386 -13.02 8.67 23.28
N ASN A 387 -12.13 8.08 24.09
CA ASN A 387 -12.37 7.80 25.51
C ASN A 387 -12.24 9.04 26.43
N THR A 388 -11.87 10.21 25.88
CA THR A 388 -11.78 11.45 26.63
C THR A 388 -13.18 12.07 26.80
N GLU A 389 -13.49 12.55 28.00
CA GLU A 389 -14.82 13.11 28.32
C GLU A 389 -15.28 14.15 27.29
N GLY A 390 -16.48 13.98 26.74
CA GLY A 390 -17.10 14.90 25.79
C GLY A 390 -16.56 14.80 24.35
N VAL A 391 -15.58 13.95 24.06
CA VAL A 391 -15.01 13.83 22.71
C VAL A 391 -15.96 13.12 21.76
N GLU A 392 -16.62 12.04 22.20
CA GLU A 392 -17.56 11.29 21.36
C GLU A 392 -18.77 12.15 20.95
N GLU A 393 -19.28 12.99 21.85
CA GLU A 393 -20.37 13.93 21.57
C GLU A 393 -19.95 14.99 20.53
N SER A 394 -18.72 15.51 20.63
CA SER A 394 -18.18 16.42 19.62
C SER A 394 -17.93 15.72 18.28
N ILE A 395 -17.52 14.44 18.29
CA ILE A 395 -17.38 13.64 17.08
C ILE A 395 -18.72 13.50 16.37
N GLN A 396 -19.77 13.10 17.09
CA GLN A 396 -21.11 12.93 16.50
C GLN A 396 -21.63 14.24 15.91
N ALA A 397 -21.48 15.35 16.64
CA ALA A 397 -21.91 16.65 16.13
C ALA A 397 -21.15 17.10 14.87
N GLY A 398 -19.85 16.80 14.78
CA GLY A 398 -19.06 17.04 13.58
C GLY A 398 -19.50 16.16 12.40
N LEU A 399 -19.76 14.87 12.64
CA LEU A 399 -20.27 13.96 11.63
C LEU A 399 -21.65 14.40 11.10
N ASP A 400 -22.56 14.79 11.98
CA ASP A 400 -23.89 15.30 11.61
C ASP A 400 -23.79 16.55 10.72
N TYR A 401 -22.88 17.48 11.06
CA TYR A 401 -22.61 18.65 10.25
C TYR A 401 -22.05 18.27 8.87
N ILE A 402 -20.99 17.46 8.80
CA ILE A 402 -20.40 17.02 7.52
C ILE A 402 -21.46 16.32 6.68
N LYS A 403 -22.27 15.44 7.29
CA LYS A 403 -23.32 14.70 6.59
C LYS A 403 -24.37 15.61 5.95
N LYS A 404 -24.70 16.72 6.61
CA LYS A 404 -25.64 17.73 6.10
C LYS A 404 -25.07 18.50 4.91
N GLU A 405 -23.76 18.75 4.89
CA GLU A 405 -23.07 19.47 3.82
C GLU A 405 -22.74 18.60 2.60
N GLN A 406 -22.95 17.28 2.68
CA GLN A 406 -22.68 16.38 1.55
C GLN A 406 -23.58 16.67 0.34
N LEU A 407 -22.96 16.94 -0.81
CA LEU A 407 -23.62 17.31 -2.05
C LEU A 407 -24.20 16.08 -2.78
N PRO A 408 -25.18 16.24 -3.70
CA PRO A 408 -25.73 15.14 -4.49
C PRO A 408 -24.69 14.35 -5.30
N THR A 409 -23.58 15.00 -5.67
CA THR A 409 -22.41 14.42 -6.34
C THR A 409 -21.60 13.48 -5.45
N GLY A 410 -21.93 13.36 -4.16
CA GLY A 410 -21.15 12.62 -3.17
C GLY A 410 -20.01 13.44 -2.55
N GLY A 411 -19.67 14.59 -3.15
CA GLY A 411 -18.62 15.49 -2.68
C GLY A 411 -19.06 16.52 -1.65
N PHE A 412 -18.22 17.53 -1.43
CA PHE A 412 -18.42 18.54 -0.39
C PHE A 412 -18.07 19.95 -0.88
N PRO A 413 -18.75 20.99 -0.37
CA PRO A 413 -18.39 22.37 -0.66
C PRO A 413 -17.04 22.72 -0.01
N GLY A 414 -16.19 23.39 -0.78
CA GLY A 414 -15.07 24.20 -0.30
C GLY A 414 -15.33 25.69 -0.51
N TYR A 415 -14.26 26.50 -0.47
CA TYR A 415 -14.38 27.96 -0.55
C TYR A 415 -15.02 28.46 -1.86
N ASP A 416 -14.60 27.92 -3.01
CA ASP A 416 -15.02 28.34 -4.36
C ASP A 416 -15.89 27.29 -5.08
N GLY A 417 -16.68 26.51 -4.32
CA GLY A 417 -17.54 25.45 -4.85
C GLY A 417 -17.09 24.05 -4.41
N GLU A 418 -17.61 23.00 -5.06
CA GLU A 418 -17.24 21.62 -4.73
C GLU A 418 -15.73 21.41 -4.87
N SER A 419 -15.11 20.86 -3.82
CA SER A 419 -13.66 20.86 -3.66
C SER A 419 -13.11 19.45 -3.45
N SER A 420 -12.05 19.09 -4.19
CA SER A 420 -11.31 17.84 -3.98
C SER A 420 -10.61 17.79 -2.61
N GLU A 421 -10.21 18.94 -2.08
CA GLU A 421 -9.53 19.06 -0.78
C GLU A 421 -10.49 18.71 0.35
N SER A 422 -11.72 19.25 0.31
CA SER A 422 -12.75 18.96 1.30
C SER A 422 -13.16 17.48 1.24
N ILE A 423 -13.31 16.92 0.03
CA ILE A 423 -13.58 15.48 -0.15
C ILE A 423 -12.46 14.62 0.45
N ALA A 424 -11.21 14.95 0.13
CA ALA A 424 -10.05 14.24 0.64
C ALA A 424 -10.00 14.28 2.18
N MET A 425 -10.22 15.44 2.80
CA MET A 425 -10.20 15.52 4.26
C MET A 425 -11.34 14.76 4.92
N VAL A 426 -12.56 14.78 4.36
CA VAL A 426 -13.68 13.99 4.90
C VAL A 426 -13.38 12.49 4.82
N ILE A 427 -12.85 11.99 3.70
CA ILE A 427 -12.42 10.59 3.58
C ILE A 427 -11.45 10.22 4.71
N LYS A 428 -10.43 11.04 4.96
CA LYS A 428 -9.42 10.79 6.02
C LYS A 428 -10.04 10.78 7.41
N ALA A 429 -10.93 11.72 7.69
CA ALA A 429 -11.62 11.80 8.99
C ALA A 429 -12.50 10.58 9.23
N LEU A 430 -13.27 10.13 8.24
CA LEU A 430 -14.11 8.94 8.35
C LEU A 430 -13.27 7.68 8.58
N ILE A 431 -12.20 7.49 7.80
CA ILE A 431 -11.31 6.33 7.97
C ILE A 431 -10.64 6.34 9.36
N ALA A 432 -10.22 7.49 9.87
CA ALA A 432 -9.67 7.58 11.22
C ALA A 432 -10.68 7.20 12.31
N LEU A 433 -11.94 7.56 12.12
CA LEU A 433 -13.07 7.16 12.97
C LEU A 433 -13.52 5.70 12.76
N ASP A 434 -12.86 4.96 11.87
CA ASP A 434 -13.24 3.60 11.47
C ASP A 434 -14.65 3.55 10.86
N ILE A 435 -14.98 4.54 10.03
CA ILE A 435 -16.23 4.66 9.26
C ILE A 435 -15.90 4.50 7.77
N ASN A 436 -16.63 3.64 7.07
CA ASN A 436 -16.41 3.40 5.65
C ASN A 436 -16.90 4.60 4.81
N PRO A 437 -15.99 5.34 4.12
CA PRO A 437 -16.39 6.48 3.29
C PRO A 437 -17.15 6.09 2.02
N LEU A 438 -17.14 4.81 1.64
CA LEU A 438 -17.85 4.27 0.46
C LEU A 438 -19.13 3.52 0.84
N SER A 439 -19.52 3.53 2.13
CA SER A 439 -20.78 2.96 2.59
C SER A 439 -21.99 3.65 1.95
N GLU A 440 -23.14 2.94 1.93
CA GLU A 440 -24.41 3.51 1.48
C GLU A 440 -24.78 4.77 2.27
N GLU A 441 -24.48 4.79 3.57
CA GLU A 441 -24.73 5.94 4.43
C GLU A 441 -24.04 7.20 3.89
N TRP A 442 -22.79 7.05 3.43
CA TRP A 442 -21.92 8.13 2.94
C TRP A 442 -21.95 8.28 1.41
N THR A 443 -22.91 7.65 0.75
CA THR A 443 -23.12 7.74 -0.70
C THR A 443 -24.39 8.53 -1.00
N LYS A 444 -24.32 9.43 -2.00
CA LYS A 444 -25.50 10.14 -2.54
C LYS A 444 -25.86 9.57 -3.90
N ASN A 445 -25.82 10.36 -4.97
CA ASN A 445 -25.94 9.80 -6.32
C ASN A 445 -24.66 9.07 -6.72
N GLU A 446 -23.52 9.50 -6.17
CA GLU A 446 -22.20 8.90 -6.34
C GLU A 446 -21.49 8.79 -4.97
N ASN A 447 -20.45 7.96 -4.90
CA ASN A 447 -19.61 7.82 -3.72
C ASN A 447 -18.44 8.83 -3.74
N MET A 448 -17.78 9.03 -2.60
CA MET A 448 -16.69 10.01 -2.48
C MET A 448 -15.46 9.70 -3.34
N LEU A 449 -15.16 8.43 -3.60
CA LEU A 449 -14.03 8.07 -4.47
C LEU A 449 -14.29 8.53 -5.91
N ASP A 450 -15.47 8.21 -6.45
CA ASP A 450 -15.85 8.64 -7.80
C ASP A 450 -15.94 10.17 -7.89
N ALA A 451 -16.47 10.83 -6.85
CA ALA A 451 -16.48 12.29 -6.76
C ALA A 451 -15.05 12.88 -6.78
N LEU A 452 -14.14 12.34 -5.97
CA LEU A 452 -12.74 12.81 -5.88
C LEU A 452 -12.00 12.63 -7.22
N LEU A 453 -12.19 11.49 -7.89
CA LEU A 453 -11.48 11.17 -9.13
C LEU A 453 -11.87 12.08 -10.31
N LYS A 454 -13.03 12.75 -10.27
CA LYS A 454 -13.40 13.78 -11.28
C LYS A 454 -12.45 14.97 -11.30
N PHE A 455 -11.77 15.25 -10.20
CA PHE A 455 -10.81 16.35 -10.10
C PHE A 455 -9.40 15.95 -10.55
N LYS A 456 -9.18 14.67 -10.87
CA LYS A 456 -7.90 14.14 -11.34
C LYS A 456 -7.69 14.45 -12.82
N GLU A 457 -6.51 14.94 -13.16
CA GLU A 457 -6.05 15.15 -14.53
C GLU A 457 -4.62 14.62 -14.67
N GLY A 458 -4.46 13.49 -15.37
CA GLY A 458 -3.19 12.77 -15.41
C GLY A 458 -2.75 12.38 -13.99
N ASN A 459 -1.57 12.85 -13.57
CA ASN A 459 -0.98 12.57 -12.27
C ASN A 459 -1.15 13.70 -11.23
N LYS A 460 -2.13 14.59 -11.42
CA LYS A 460 -2.40 15.74 -10.54
C LYS A 460 -3.88 15.93 -10.29
N PHE A 461 -4.21 16.74 -9.30
CA PHE A 461 -5.58 17.11 -8.95
C PHE A 461 -5.79 18.62 -8.99
N LYS A 462 -7.02 19.01 -9.36
CA LYS A 462 -7.56 20.36 -9.27
C LYS A 462 -8.24 20.58 -7.92
N SER A 463 -8.33 21.84 -7.46
CA SER A 463 -9.07 22.18 -6.25
C SER A 463 -10.57 22.12 -6.53
N THR A 464 -11.02 22.89 -7.53
CA THR A 464 -12.37 22.87 -8.10
C THR A 464 -12.31 22.48 -9.58
N ILE A 465 -13.45 22.10 -10.19
CA ILE A 465 -13.48 21.57 -11.57
C ILE A 465 -12.93 22.57 -12.61
N ASP A 466 -13.14 23.87 -12.38
CA ASP A 466 -12.74 24.96 -13.27
C ASP A 466 -11.33 25.50 -12.94
N SER A 467 -10.71 25.04 -11.85
CA SER A 467 -9.38 25.48 -11.44
C SER A 467 -8.26 24.76 -12.19
N ALA A 468 -7.06 25.35 -12.19
CA ALA A 468 -5.85 24.63 -12.60
C ALA A 468 -5.48 23.58 -11.56
N TYR A 469 -4.80 22.51 -12.02
CA TYR A 469 -4.18 21.57 -11.09
C TYR A 469 -3.16 22.28 -10.20
N ASN A 470 -2.97 21.81 -8.97
CA ASN A 470 -1.98 22.36 -8.07
C ASN A 470 -1.46 21.29 -7.08
N ASP A 471 -0.27 21.54 -6.53
CA ASP A 471 0.40 20.60 -5.63
C ASP A 471 -0.37 20.40 -4.31
N TYR A 472 -1.11 21.41 -3.85
CA TYR A 472 -1.86 21.34 -2.61
C TYR A 472 -3.04 20.37 -2.70
N SER A 473 -3.91 20.50 -3.70
CA SER A 473 -5.00 19.55 -3.93
C SER A 473 -4.46 18.15 -4.25
N THR A 474 -3.35 18.07 -5.00
CA THR A 474 -2.72 16.79 -5.37
C THR A 474 -2.23 16.00 -4.17
N LYS A 475 -1.54 16.64 -3.19
CA LYS A 475 -1.07 15.94 -1.98
C LYS A 475 -2.20 15.57 -1.02
N GLN A 476 -3.24 16.38 -0.93
CA GLN A 476 -4.42 16.05 -0.13
C GLN A 476 -5.14 14.82 -0.68
N ALA A 477 -5.47 14.83 -1.98
CA ALA A 477 -6.09 13.71 -2.66
C ALA A 477 -5.25 12.43 -2.56
N PHE A 478 -3.93 12.54 -2.75
CA PHE A 478 -3.02 11.39 -2.58
C PHE A 478 -3.11 10.79 -1.18
N SER A 479 -3.09 11.64 -0.15
CA SER A 479 -3.16 11.17 1.24
C SER A 479 -4.50 10.54 1.61
N ALA A 480 -5.60 10.89 0.93
CA ALA A 480 -6.90 10.26 1.12
C ALA A 480 -6.99 8.92 0.39
N LEU A 481 -6.46 8.84 -0.84
CA LEU A 481 -6.36 7.60 -1.60
C LEU A 481 -5.45 6.58 -0.90
N ALA A 482 -4.36 7.03 -0.28
CA ALA A 482 -3.48 6.18 0.52
C ALA A 482 -4.20 5.57 1.73
N ASP A 483 -4.97 6.36 2.48
CA ASP A 483 -5.77 5.86 3.61
C ASP A 483 -6.86 4.88 3.13
N LEU A 484 -7.53 5.18 2.00
CA LEU A 484 -8.51 4.28 1.38
C LEU A 484 -7.89 2.94 0.98
N TYR A 485 -6.74 2.99 0.31
CA TYR A 485 -6.01 1.81 -0.13
C TYR A 485 -5.64 0.93 1.06
N ASN A 486 -5.09 1.55 2.11
CA ASN A 486 -4.67 0.89 3.33
C ASN A 486 -5.83 0.44 4.25
N GLY A 487 -7.08 0.82 3.97
CA GLY A 487 -8.24 0.48 4.80
C GLY A 487 -8.15 0.99 6.26
N GLU A 488 -7.19 1.86 6.56
CA GLU A 488 -6.91 2.40 7.88
C GLU A 488 -6.09 3.68 7.71
N SER A 489 -6.28 4.63 8.63
CA SER A 489 -5.58 5.91 8.56
C SER A 489 -4.08 5.75 8.78
N MET A 490 -3.28 6.44 7.96
CA MET A 490 -1.82 6.55 8.12
C MET A 490 -1.36 7.17 9.45
N TYR A 491 -2.27 7.73 10.24
CA TYR A 491 -2.01 8.31 11.56
C TYR A 491 -2.44 7.41 12.73
N LYS A 492 -2.92 6.20 12.45
CA LYS A 492 -2.97 5.10 13.42
C LYS A 492 -1.69 4.28 13.22
N ASN A 493 -0.86 4.18 14.26
CA ASN A 493 0.36 3.35 14.37
C ASN A 493 1.05 3.02 13.03
N LEU A 494 2.19 3.65 12.74
CA LEU A 494 3.00 3.39 11.53
C LEU A 494 3.53 1.95 11.50
N THR A 495 2.71 0.98 11.07
CA THR A 495 3.13 -0.35 10.66
C THR A 495 3.05 -0.45 9.15
N HIS A 496 4.15 -0.89 8.54
CA HIS A 496 4.24 -1.08 7.09
C HIS A 496 3.44 -2.31 6.66
N HIS A 497 2.66 -2.20 5.59
CA HIS A 497 1.85 -3.30 5.07
C HIS A 497 1.94 -3.39 3.54
N VAL A 498 2.18 -4.59 3.04
CA VAL A 498 2.12 -4.92 1.61
C VAL A 498 0.77 -5.59 1.33
N HIS A 499 0.01 -5.03 0.38
CA HIS A 499 -1.26 -5.61 -0.09
C HIS A 499 -1.02 -6.96 -0.75
N GLU A 500 -1.67 -8.00 -0.23
CA GLU A 500 -1.75 -9.29 -0.92
C GLU A 500 -3.11 -9.39 -1.57
N ASP A 501 -3.12 -9.43 -2.91
CA ASP A 501 -4.30 -9.84 -3.65
C ASP A 501 -4.51 -11.34 -3.41
N TYR A 502 -5.40 -11.68 -2.48
CA TYR A 502 -5.86 -13.06 -2.36
C TYR A 502 -6.80 -13.32 -3.54
N GLU A 503 -6.33 -14.12 -4.51
CA GLU A 503 -7.20 -14.65 -5.56
C GLU A 503 -8.32 -15.46 -4.91
N ILE A 504 -9.54 -15.04 -5.23
CA ILE A 504 -10.78 -15.62 -4.74
C ILE A 504 -10.93 -16.96 -5.43
N ASN A 505 -11.09 -18.03 -4.66
CA ASN A 505 -11.59 -19.27 -5.19
C ASN A 505 -13.11 -19.14 -5.38
N THR A 506 -13.54 -18.33 -6.37
CA THR A 506 -14.93 -18.37 -6.81
C THR A 506 -15.12 -19.76 -7.39
N GLY A 507 -15.98 -20.58 -6.78
CA GLY A 507 -16.28 -21.97 -7.17
C GLY A 507 -16.82 -22.13 -8.61
N SER A 508 -16.02 -21.72 -9.57
CA SER A 508 -16.12 -21.86 -11.01
C SER A 508 -14.69 -21.81 -11.53
N ASP A 509 -14.04 -22.97 -11.53
CA ASP A 509 -12.78 -23.19 -12.24
C ASP A 509 -12.95 -22.72 -13.69
N VAL A 510 -12.46 -21.54 -13.99
CA VAL A 510 -11.84 -21.28 -15.27
C VAL A 510 -10.40 -20.98 -14.94
N GLU A 511 -9.61 -22.05 -14.75
CA GLU A 511 -8.15 -21.95 -14.77
C GLU A 511 -7.78 -21.03 -15.94
N GLU A 512 -7.05 -19.93 -15.68
CA GLU A 512 -6.39 -19.23 -16.78
C GLU A 512 -5.61 -20.28 -17.58
N PRO A 513 -5.79 -20.37 -18.90
CA PRO A 513 -5.17 -21.42 -19.68
C PRO A 513 -3.65 -21.34 -19.49
N LYS A 514 -3.10 -22.35 -18.81
CA LYS A 514 -1.66 -22.47 -18.65
C LYS A 514 -1.04 -22.71 -20.03
N TYR A 515 -0.22 -21.77 -20.46
CA TYR A 515 0.44 -21.83 -21.75
C TYR A 515 1.79 -22.53 -21.64
N ASP A 516 2.06 -23.40 -22.62
CA ASP A 516 3.34 -24.09 -22.80
C ASP A 516 4.44 -23.16 -23.31
N PHE A 517 4.08 -21.99 -23.84
CA PHE A 517 4.99 -20.99 -24.41
C PHE A 517 4.79 -19.64 -23.77
N GLU A 518 5.88 -18.86 -23.72
CA GLU A 518 5.89 -17.49 -23.21
C GLU A 518 6.33 -16.53 -24.30
N LEU A 519 5.63 -15.39 -24.41
CA LEU A 519 5.99 -14.28 -25.28
C LEU A 519 6.38 -13.08 -24.42
N LYS A 520 7.60 -12.57 -24.60
CA LYS A 520 8.07 -11.35 -23.93
C LYS A 520 8.33 -10.26 -24.96
N ARG A 521 7.65 -9.12 -24.85
CA ARG A 521 7.84 -7.98 -25.77
C ARG A 521 9.19 -7.31 -25.54
N ASN A 522 9.89 -7.03 -26.64
CA ASN A 522 11.13 -6.27 -26.65
C ASN A 522 10.79 -4.78 -26.88
N GLY A 523 10.82 -3.98 -25.80
CA GLY A 523 10.53 -2.54 -25.79
C GLY A 523 9.12 -2.18 -25.29
N TYR A 524 8.96 -0.93 -24.80
CA TYR A 524 7.77 -0.49 -24.06
C TYR A 524 7.04 0.70 -24.66
N SER A 525 7.52 1.29 -25.76
CA SER A 525 6.86 2.45 -26.37
C SER A 525 5.62 2.04 -27.17
N ASP A 526 4.56 2.85 -27.09
CA ASP A 526 3.39 2.68 -27.95
C ASP A 526 3.71 2.94 -29.41
N PHE A 527 2.89 2.36 -30.30
CA PHE A 527 3.03 2.60 -31.72
C PHE A 527 2.28 3.86 -32.13
N LYS A 528 2.74 4.51 -33.20
CA LYS A 528 2.14 5.77 -33.67
C LYS A 528 1.50 5.60 -35.04
N ARG A 529 0.35 6.24 -35.24
CA ARG A 529 -0.28 6.32 -36.56
C ARG A 529 0.67 6.94 -37.59
N GLY A 530 0.63 6.40 -38.81
CA GLY A 530 1.48 6.86 -39.92
C GLY A 530 2.95 6.43 -39.83
N SER A 531 3.32 5.58 -38.87
CA SER A 531 4.69 5.09 -38.68
C SER A 531 4.77 3.57 -38.87
N GLU A 532 5.96 3.07 -39.21
CA GLU A 532 6.23 1.63 -39.18
C GLU A 532 6.22 1.13 -37.73
N ALA A 533 5.42 0.10 -37.48
CA ALA A 533 5.37 -0.61 -36.21
C ALA A 533 6.01 -1.98 -36.37
N GLN A 534 6.91 -2.33 -35.47
CA GLN A 534 7.53 -3.65 -35.41
C GLN A 534 7.40 -4.18 -33.98
N LEU A 535 6.63 -5.25 -33.83
CA LEU A 535 6.49 -5.97 -32.58
C LEU A 535 7.55 -7.07 -32.55
N ASN A 536 8.60 -6.82 -31.78
CA ASN A 536 9.68 -7.76 -31.49
C ASN A 536 9.38 -8.47 -30.18
N VAL A 537 9.58 -9.79 -30.14
CA VAL A 537 9.34 -10.61 -28.96
C VAL A 537 10.41 -11.69 -28.81
N ASP A 538 10.72 -12.03 -27.57
CA ASP A 538 11.38 -13.28 -27.22
C ASP A 538 10.31 -14.34 -27.00
N LEU A 539 10.40 -15.44 -27.74
CA LEU A 539 9.50 -16.59 -27.63
C LEU A 539 10.23 -17.75 -26.94
N THR A 540 9.74 -18.17 -25.78
CA THR A 540 10.29 -19.30 -25.02
C THR A 540 9.40 -20.53 -25.11
N ASN A 541 9.99 -21.69 -25.44
CA ASN A 541 9.32 -23.00 -25.35
C ASN A 541 9.60 -23.63 -23.97
N ASN A 542 8.60 -23.63 -23.08
CA ASN A 542 8.74 -24.19 -21.73
C ASN A 542 8.47 -25.70 -21.67
N THR A 543 8.35 -26.37 -22.82
CA THR A 543 8.09 -27.82 -22.90
C THR A 543 9.37 -28.62 -23.10
N ASN A 544 9.27 -29.94 -22.91
CA ASN A 544 10.36 -30.89 -23.15
C ASN A 544 10.45 -31.37 -24.60
N ASP A 545 9.61 -30.85 -25.49
CA ASP A 545 9.54 -31.26 -26.90
C ASP A 545 9.79 -30.07 -27.84
N ASP A 546 10.46 -30.33 -28.96
CA ASP A 546 10.58 -29.37 -30.04
C ASP A 546 9.21 -29.18 -30.70
N LYS A 547 8.70 -27.95 -30.77
CA LYS A 547 7.40 -27.66 -31.37
C LYS A 547 7.50 -26.62 -32.47
N LYS A 548 6.76 -26.85 -33.56
CA LYS A 548 6.60 -25.88 -34.64
C LYS A 548 5.45 -24.95 -34.26
N VAL A 549 5.70 -23.65 -34.33
CA VAL A 549 4.75 -22.61 -33.90
C VAL A 549 4.70 -21.49 -34.92
N THR A 550 3.59 -20.77 -34.95
CA THR A 550 3.34 -19.64 -35.83
C THR A 550 3.07 -18.39 -35.01
N TYR A 551 4.01 -17.45 -35.01
CA TYR A 551 3.85 -16.13 -34.41
C TYR A 551 3.20 -15.18 -35.41
N ILE A 552 2.16 -14.46 -34.97
CA ILE A 552 1.32 -13.59 -35.80
C ILE A 552 1.27 -12.22 -35.15
N VAL A 553 1.58 -11.16 -35.91
CA VAL A 553 1.38 -9.77 -35.48
C VAL A 553 0.25 -9.19 -36.33
N ALA A 554 -0.86 -8.85 -35.70
CA ALA A 554 -2.08 -8.38 -36.32
C ALA A 554 -2.37 -6.92 -35.94
N LEU A 555 -2.84 -6.13 -36.90
CA LEU A 555 -3.41 -4.80 -36.70
C LEU A 555 -4.94 -4.91 -36.79
N TYR A 556 -5.63 -4.50 -35.74
CA TYR A 556 -7.08 -4.39 -35.74
C TYR A 556 -7.48 -2.93 -35.87
N LYS A 557 -8.47 -2.66 -36.72
CA LYS A 557 -9.17 -1.37 -36.74
C LYS A 557 -10.34 -1.43 -35.76
N LEU A 558 -10.43 -0.44 -34.90
CA LEU A 558 -11.48 -0.29 -33.90
C LEU A 558 -12.63 0.56 -34.48
N ASN A 559 -13.85 0.07 -34.35
CA ASN A 559 -15.08 0.76 -34.74
C ASN A 559 -16.07 0.66 -33.56
N GLY A 560 -15.89 1.50 -32.53
CA GLY A 560 -16.62 1.38 -31.27
C GLY A 560 -16.28 0.06 -30.57
N ASN A 561 -17.30 -0.76 -30.25
CA ASN A 561 -17.10 -2.06 -29.62
C ASN A 561 -16.67 -3.18 -30.60
N ASN A 562 -16.66 -2.91 -31.91
CA ASN A 562 -16.29 -3.90 -32.93
C ASN A 562 -14.81 -3.78 -33.32
N LYS A 563 -14.14 -4.93 -33.50
CA LYS A 563 -12.75 -5.03 -33.97
C LYS A 563 -12.72 -5.74 -35.31
N GLU A 564 -12.15 -5.10 -36.33
CA GLU A 564 -11.95 -5.67 -37.66
C GLU A 564 -10.46 -5.87 -37.92
N LEU A 565 -10.05 -7.07 -38.34
CA LEU A 565 -8.66 -7.32 -38.72
C LEU A 565 -8.31 -6.50 -39.96
N TYR A 566 -7.38 -5.56 -39.83
CA TYR A 566 -6.94 -4.66 -40.90
C TYR A 566 -5.80 -5.29 -41.72
N THR A 567 -4.74 -5.74 -41.05
CA THR A 567 -3.62 -6.46 -41.68
C THR A 567 -2.94 -7.36 -40.66
N TYR A 568 -2.11 -8.30 -41.12
CA TYR A 568 -1.26 -9.10 -40.24
C TYR A 568 0.01 -9.55 -40.96
N THR A 569 1.05 -9.84 -40.17
CA THR A 569 2.24 -10.57 -40.60
C THR A 569 2.41 -11.80 -39.74
N PHE A 570 3.12 -12.81 -40.23
CA PHE A 570 3.40 -14.01 -39.45
C PHE A 570 4.73 -14.65 -39.81
N MET A 571 5.24 -15.45 -38.89
CA MET A 571 6.43 -16.28 -39.05
C MET A 571 6.20 -17.64 -38.40
N THR A 572 6.58 -18.71 -39.10
CA THR A 572 6.49 -20.08 -38.57
C THR A 572 7.90 -20.66 -38.42
N LYS A 573 8.22 -21.16 -37.23
CA LYS A 573 9.53 -21.74 -36.90
C LYS A 573 9.36 -22.89 -35.90
N THR A 574 10.29 -23.85 -35.92
CA THR A 574 10.41 -24.86 -34.86
C THR A 574 11.28 -24.31 -33.74
N ILE A 575 10.76 -24.36 -32.50
CA ILE A 575 11.45 -23.93 -31.29
C ILE A 575 11.79 -25.16 -30.49
N ASN A 576 13.08 -25.35 -30.24
CA ASN A 576 13.55 -26.51 -29.51
C ASN A 576 13.07 -26.47 -28.06
N ALA A 577 12.98 -27.63 -27.42
CA ALA A 577 12.64 -27.77 -26.01
C ALA A 577 13.52 -26.86 -25.13
N GLY A 578 12.90 -26.05 -24.26
CA GLY A 578 13.60 -25.13 -23.35
C GLY A 578 14.31 -23.94 -24.02
N ALA A 579 14.17 -23.76 -25.34
CA ALA A 579 14.86 -22.69 -26.06
C ALA A 579 14.03 -21.39 -26.12
N THR A 580 14.74 -20.27 -26.15
CA THR A 580 14.20 -18.93 -26.43
C THR A 580 14.72 -18.44 -27.77
N GLU A 581 13.84 -17.89 -28.59
CA GLU A 581 14.13 -17.42 -29.95
C GLU A 581 13.47 -16.08 -30.21
N GLU A 582 14.14 -15.19 -30.93
CA GLU A 582 13.59 -13.89 -31.28
C GLU A 582 12.65 -13.97 -32.48
N PHE A 583 11.53 -13.27 -32.37
CA PHE A 583 10.56 -13.07 -33.44
C PHE A 583 10.27 -11.59 -33.65
N ALA A 584 9.96 -11.25 -34.88
CA ALA A 584 9.56 -9.90 -35.27
C ALA A 584 8.44 -9.97 -36.30
N GLY A 585 7.42 -9.13 -36.12
CA GLY A 585 6.40 -8.87 -37.14
C GLY A 585 6.05 -7.39 -37.13
N GLY A 586 5.75 -6.84 -38.30
CA GLY A 586 5.54 -5.40 -38.41
C GLY A 586 4.82 -4.98 -39.67
N PHE A 587 4.31 -3.75 -39.67
CA PHE A 587 3.57 -3.14 -40.75
C PHE A 587 3.54 -1.62 -40.59
N LEU A 588 3.21 -0.92 -41.67
CA LEU A 588 2.90 0.51 -41.62
C LEU A 588 1.49 0.71 -41.06
N ILE A 589 1.37 1.48 -39.98
CA ILE A 589 0.07 1.83 -39.40
C ILE A 589 -0.55 2.99 -40.21
N PRO A 590 -1.84 2.92 -40.60
CA PRO A 590 -2.50 4.03 -41.29
C PRO A 590 -2.48 5.34 -40.49
N THR A 591 -2.50 6.47 -41.18
CA THR A 591 -2.50 7.81 -40.56
C THR A 591 -3.82 8.19 -39.91
N SER A 592 -4.91 7.45 -40.17
CA SER A 592 -6.24 7.74 -39.63
C SER A 592 -7.04 6.48 -39.31
N GLY A 593 -7.86 6.57 -38.26
CA GLY A 593 -8.59 5.46 -37.64
C GLY A 593 -8.05 5.13 -36.25
N GLU A 594 -8.84 4.41 -35.45
CA GLU A 594 -8.40 3.85 -34.17
C GLU A 594 -7.91 2.42 -34.40
N PHE A 595 -6.78 2.06 -33.79
CA PHE A 595 -6.15 0.77 -34.03
C PHE A 595 -5.58 0.14 -32.76
N GLU A 596 -5.50 -1.20 -32.77
CA GLU A 596 -4.85 -2.01 -31.74
C GLU A 596 -3.92 -3.01 -32.43
N VAL A 597 -2.69 -3.17 -31.94
CA VAL A 597 -1.76 -4.21 -32.40
C VAL A 597 -1.80 -5.40 -31.45
N LYS A 598 -1.85 -6.62 -32.00
CA LYS A 598 -1.78 -7.87 -31.25
C LYS A 598 -0.69 -8.80 -31.73
N GLY A 599 0.12 -9.32 -30.81
CA GLY A 599 1.03 -10.44 -31.03
C GLY A 599 0.44 -11.74 -30.49
N MET A 600 0.27 -12.75 -31.34
CA MET A 600 -0.34 -14.04 -31.00
C MET A 600 0.59 -15.18 -31.39
N LEU A 601 0.59 -16.27 -30.61
CA LEU A 601 1.31 -17.49 -30.95
C LEU A 601 0.34 -18.66 -31.08
N TRP A 602 0.25 -19.24 -32.26
CA TRP A 602 -0.58 -20.41 -32.53
C TRP A 602 0.26 -21.60 -32.95
N ASP A 603 -0.30 -22.80 -32.85
CA ASP A 603 0.28 -24.01 -33.43
C ASP A 603 0.46 -23.81 -34.96
N ASN A 604 -0.64 -23.53 -35.66
CA ASN A 604 -0.63 -23.17 -37.08
C ASN A 604 -1.95 -22.47 -37.50
N PHE A 605 -2.09 -22.08 -38.77
CA PHE A 605 -3.31 -21.40 -39.26
C PHE A 605 -4.54 -22.33 -39.38
N ASP A 606 -4.32 -23.63 -39.54
CA ASP A 606 -5.39 -24.62 -39.65
C ASP A 606 -5.96 -24.95 -38.26
N ASN A 607 -5.07 -25.03 -37.26
CA ASN A 607 -5.36 -25.28 -35.86
C ASN A 607 -4.99 -24.04 -35.03
N LYS A 608 -5.91 -23.07 -34.97
CA LYS A 608 -5.74 -21.74 -34.34
C LYS A 608 -5.73 -21.79 -32.80
N THR A 609 -5.04 -22.78 -32.24
CA THR A 609 -4.92 -22.99 -30.79
C THR A 609 -3.88 -22.02 -30.24
N PRO A 610 -4.25 -21.12 -29.30
CA PRO A 610 -3.29 -20.25 -28.63
C PRO A 610 -2.31 -21.06 -27.80
N LEU A 611 -1.01 -20.84 -28.04
CA LEU A 611 0.08 -21.51 -27.34
C LEU A 611 0.77 -20.62 -26.29
N ALA A 612 0.53 -19.31 -26.35
CA ALA A 612 1.01 -18.30 -25.40
C ALA A 612 -0.07 -17.22 -25.18
N LYS A 613 0.03 -16.49 -24.06
CA LYS A 613 -0.79 -15.30 -23.79
C LYS A 613 -0.50 -14.23 -24.85
N GLU A 614 -1.54 -13.63 -25.41
CA GLU A 614 -1.39 -12.61 -26.45
C GLU A 614 -0.80 -11.30 -25.89
N ILE A 615 0.03 -10.62 -26.69
CA ILE A 615 0.52 -9.28 -26.41
C ILE A 615 -0.40 -8.27 -27.08
N LYS A 616 -0.80 -7.22 -26.36
CA LYS A 616 -1.55 -6.08 -26.91
C LYS A 616 -0.70 -4.81 -26.81
N VAL A 617 -0.76 -3.98 -27.84
CA VAL A 617 -0.06 -2.69 -27.89
C VAL A 617 -1.02 -1.67 -28.50
N ASP A 618 -1.22 -0.56 -27.78
CA ASP A 618 -2.06 0.53 -28.23
C ASP A 618 -1.35 1.38 -29.29
N VAL A 619 -2.16 2.09 -30.09
CA VAL A 619 -1.69 2.94 -31.18
C VAL A 619 -2.12 4.38 -30.94
N GLU A 620 -1.15 5.23 -30.63
CA GLU A 620 -1.31 6.67 -30.40
C GLU A 620 -1.59 7.48 -31.68
#